data_AF-A0A3D0X4C7-F1
#
_entry.id   AF-A0A3D0X4C7-F1
#
_cell.length_a   1.000
_cell.length_b   1.000
_cell.length_c   1.000
_cell.angle_alpha   90.00
_cell.angle_beta   90.00
_cell.angle_gamma   90.00
#
_symmetry.space_group_name_H-M   'P 1'
#
loop_
_entity.id
_entity.type
_entity.pdbx_description
1 polymer ?
#
loop_
_entity_poly.entity_id
_entity_poly.type
_entity_poly.pdbx_seq_one_letter_code
_entity_poly.pdbx_strand_id
1 'polypeptide(L)'
;MKKNTIVVSSSSLRDGRKALSEELAKNKLSSKEITLGVLLMEEMFFRLKKGMEGGEDFSANVSVRHIWGQTSIRMEAKGSEYNPVPEVTEQEADDVDEEEVYRLAILKSNRQKLSCVRKNGANIVTIKVQGLDSTKRQLIYTVSVLVLGSICGLAMQLFLDAASIAAVNDGIIAPVRNLFLNALHMMMAPVTFFAIIAGVTNISDAALIGKLGGKMVIVSLFMQVLIALLGLGLGLVLFTGDLTYIQAGIASTGETVTKNVSLVDMLFDIVPKNLVDPFKGENILQVMFLAVFFGIIINQMGEKAKGAVDTIDFIFRFVIAVLKFIVKAIPLVVFLSMASLLASTGMESLIAFSSLFGGLVLGVLIVWTVCAVTSCSLADCRRCPP
;
A
#
# COMPACT_ATOMS: atom_id res chain seq x y z
N MET A 1 25.21 -16.18 -20.02
CA MET A 1 23.91 -16.87 -19.80
C MET A 1 23.26 -17.10 -21.16
N LYS A 2 23.13 -18.36 -21.60
CA LYS A 2 22.45 -18.71 -22.86
C LYS A 2 20.99 -18.27 -22.78
N LYS A 3 20.55 -17.38 -23.68
CA LYS A 3 19.12 -17.08 -23.86
C LYS A 3 18.49 -18.27 -24.57
N ASN A 4 17.76 -19.11 -23.84
CA ASN A 4 16.81 -20.02 -24.49
C ASN A 4 15.72 -19.17 -25.15
N THR A 5 15.84 -19.00 -26.46
CA THR A 5 14.88 -18.26 -27.28
C THR A 5 14.02 -19.31 -27.98
N ILE A 6 12.73 -19.31 -27.66
CA ILE A 6 11.71 -20.17 -28.23
C ILE A 6 11.11 -19.40 -29.41
N VAL A 7 11.22 -19.93 -30.62
CA VAL A 7 10.58 -19.34 -31.80
C VAL A 7 9.16 -19.88 -31.89
N VAL A 8 8.17 -18.99 -31.85
CA VAL A 8 6.74 -19.34 -31.91
C VAL A 8 6.17 -18.82 -33.22
N SER A 9 5.58 -19.71 -34.02
CA SER A 9 4.82 -19.40 -35.23
C SER A 9 3.38 -19.85 -35.08
N SER A 10 2.51 -19.47 -36.02
CA SER A 10 1.10 -19.88 -36.03
C SER A 10 0.92 -21.41 -35.97
N SER A 11 1.81 -22.16 -36.62
CA SER A 11 1.79 -23.63 -36.66
C SER A 11 2.48 -24.28 -35.45
N SER A 12 3.44 -23.61 -34.80
CA SER A 12 4.19 -24.13 -33.66
C SER A 12 3.71 -23.63 -32.29
N LEU A 13 2.58 -22.92 -32.23
CA LEU A 13 2.05 -22.35 -30.99
C LEU A 13 1.86 -23.38 -29.87
N ARG A 14 1.40 -24.60 -30.22
CA ARG A 14 1.21 -25.70 -29.28
C ARG A 14 2.51 -26.20 -28.66
N ASP A 15 3.60 -26.20 -29.43
CA ASP A 15 4.93 -26.62 -28.96
C ASP A 15 5.61 -25.49 -28.19
N GLY A 16 5.42 -24.24 -28.65
CA GLY A 16 5.82 -23.03 -27.93
C GLY A 16 5.20 -22.95 -26.53
N ARG A 17 3.93 -23.33 -26.39
CA ARG A 17 3.23 -23.44 -25.11
C ARG A 17 3.92 -24.40 -24.15
N LYS A 18 4.22 -25.62 -24.62
CA LYS A 18 4.88 -26.65 -23.81
C LYS A 18 6.29 -26.22 -23.40
N ALA A 19 7.08 -25.73 -24.34
CA ALA A 19 8.44 -25.27 -24.10
C ALA A 19 8.48 -24.10 -23.09
N LEU A 20 7.53 -23.16 -23.20
CA LEU A 20 7.43 -22.04 -22.26
C LEU A 20 7.01 -22.52 -20.87
N SER A 21 6.03 -23.43 -20.79
CA SER A 21 5.58 -24.02 -19.53
C SER A 21 6.71 -24.73 -18.79
N GLU A 22 7.52 -25.52 -19.49
CA GLU A 22 8.70 -26.20 -18.93
C GLU A 22 9.77 -25.20 -18.46
N GLU A 23 10.03 -24.15 -19.22
CA GLU A 23 11.02 -23.13 -18.85
C GLU A 23 10.57 -22.29 -17.65
N LEU A 24 9.28 -22.02 -17.53
CA LEU A 24 8.70 -21.37 -16.35
C LEU A 24 8.74 -22.31 -15.13
N ALA A 25 8.47 -23.60 -15.30
CA ALA A 25 8.53 -24.58 -14.22
C ALA A 25 9.94 -24.70 -13.60
N LYS A 26 11.01 -24.62 -14.42
CA LYS A 26 12.40 -24.61 -13.93
C LYS A 26 12.70 -23.45 -12.97
N ASN A 27 11.95 -22.35 -13.05
CA ASN A 27 12.13 -21.17 -12.21
C ASN A 27 11.29 -21.20 -10.90
N LYS A 28 10.81 -22.38 -10.48
CA LYS A 28 10.02 -22.57 -9.22
C LYS A 28 8.73 -21.74 -9.16
N LEU A 29 8.10 -21.50 -10.30
CA LEU A 29 6.81 -20.81 -10.38
C LEU A 29 5.66 -21.73 -9.92
N SER A 30 4.62 -21.14 -9.30
CA SER A 30 3.40 -21.87 -8.97
C SER A 30 2.60 -22.23 -10.23
N SER A 31 1.80 -23.30 -10.18
CA SER A 31 1.00 -23.74 -11.34
C SER A 31 0.09 -22.62 -11.87
N LYS A 32 -0.48 -21.78 -10.99
CA LYS A 32 -1.31 -20.63 -11.37
C LYS A 32 -0.53 -19.58 -12.16
N GLU A 33 0.70 -19.27 -11.74
CA GLU A 33 1.57 -18.30 -12.43
C GLU A 33 2.01 -18.82 -13.81
N ILE A 34 2.33 -20.11 -13.91
CA ILE A 34 2.70 -20.75 -15.18
C ILE A 34 1.53 -20.66 -16.17
N THR A 35 0.33 -21.07 -15.77
CA THR A 35 -0.87 -21.01 -16.62
C THR A 35 -1.18 -19.58 -17.05
N LEU A 36 -1.12 -18.61 -16.13
CA LEU A 36 -1.35 -17.20 -16.44
C LEU A 36 -0.30 -16.65 -17.43
N GLY A 37 0.98 -16.97 -17.21
CA GLY A 37 2.07 -16.52 -18.09
C GLY A 37 1.94 -17.05 -19.51
N VAL A 38 1.57 -18.33 -19.65
CA VAL A 38 1.30 -18.98 -20.93
C VAL A 38 0.09 -18.33 -21.63
N LEU A 39 -1.01 -18.15 -20.91
CA LEU A 39 -2.25 -17.60 -21.48
C LEU A 39 -2.06 -16.15 -21.95
N LEU A 40 -1.38 -15.33 -21.15
CA LEU A 40 -1.03 -13.96 -21.54
C LEU A 40 -0.07 -13.94 -22.74
N MET A 41 0.85 -14.90 -22.85
CA MET A 41 1.73 -15.01 -24.01
C MET A 41 0.93 -15.32 -25.27
N GLU A 42 0.01 -16.28 -25.23
CA GLU A 42 -0.85 -16.65 -26.36
C GLU A 42 -1.72 -15.49 -26.83
N GLU A 43 -2.39 -14.80 -25.90
CA GLU A 43 -3.24 -13.66 -26.23
C GLU A 43 -2.44 -12.51 -26.86
N MET A 44 -1.24 -12.21 -26.34
CA MET A 44 -0.38 -11.17 -26.90
C MET A 44 0.18 -11.56 -28.27
N PHE A 45 0.47 -12.85 -28.51
CA PHE A 45 0.85 -13.35 -29.82
C PHE A 45 -0.27 -13.16 -30.84
N PHE A 46 -1.50 -13.55 -30.48
CA PHE A 46 -2.65 -13.43 -31.37
C PHE A 46 -2.97 -11.97 -31.71
N ARG A 47 -2.90 -11.08 -30.72
CA ARG A 47 -3.10 -9.64 -30.92
C ARG A 47 -2.03 -9.02 -31.80
N LEU A 48 -0.76 -9.37 -31.62
CA LEU A 48 0.31 -8.90 -32.50
C LEU A 48 0.07 -9.38 -33.94
N LYS A 49 -0.29 -10.65 -34.13
CA LYS A 49 -0.61 -11.19 -35.45
C LYS A 49 -1.77 -10.42 -36.11
N LYS A 50 -2.90 -10.27 -35.40
CA LYS A 50 -4.11 -9.57 -35.90
C LYS A 50 -3.80 -8.10 -36.21
N GLY A 51 -3.16 -7.38 -35.29
CA GLY A 51 -2.88 -5.95 -35.43
C GLY A 51 -1.75 -5.59 -36.39
N MET A 52 -0.88 -6.55 -36.72
CA MET A 52 0.19 -6.35 -37.70
C MET A 52 -0.18 -6.89 -39.09
N GLU A 53 -1.41 -7.38 -39.29
CA GLU A 53 -1.86 -8.08 -40.51
C GLU A 53 -0.92 -9.25 -40.87
N GLY A 54 -0.38 -9.91 -39.85
CA GLY A 54 0.57 -11.00 -40.01
C GLY A 54 -0.11 -12.23 -40.64
N GLY A 55 0.37 -12.64 -41.82
CA GLY A 55 -0.05 -13.86 -42.50
C GLY A 55 0.38 -15.15 -41.77
N GLU A 56 0.37 -16.27 -42.48
CA GLU A 56 0.74 -17.58 -41.90
C GLU A 56 2.19 -17.63 -41.39
N ASP A 57 3.09 -16.85 -42.00
CA ASP A 57 4.52 -16.76 -41.67
C ASP A 57 4.85 -15.89 -40.45
N PHE A 58 3.83 -15.36 -39.76
CA PHE A 58 4.06 -14.57 -38.55
C PHE A 58 4.76 -15.41 -37.48
N SER A 59 5.90 -14.90 -36.99
CA SER A 59 6.69 -15.53 -35.93
C SER A 59 7.16 -14.51 -34.89
N ALA A 60 7.24 -14.96 -33.65
CA ALA A 60 7.71 -14.18 -32.53
C ALA A 60 8.76 -14.96 -31.73
N ASN A 61 9.81 -14.25 -31.32
CA ASN A 61 10.84 -14.80 -30.46
C ASN A 61 10.44 -14.62 -29.00
N VAL A 62 10.18 -15.71 -28.31
CA VAL A 62 9.82 -15.74 -26.90
C VAL A 62 11.04 -16.14 -26.06
N SER A 63 11.34 -15.39 -25.02
CA SER A 63 12.43 -15.68 -24.09
C SER A 63 11.98 -15.47 -22.66
N VAL A 64 12.42 -16.34 -21.76
CA VAL A 64 12.19 -16.17 -20.32
C VAL A 64 13.42 -15.54 -19.70
N ARG A 65 13.19 -14.48 -18.94
CA ARG A 65 14.22 -13.76 -18.18
C ARG A 65 13.88 -13.83 -16.71
N HIS A 66 14.77 -14.47 -15.94
CA HIS A 66 14.72 -14.49 -14.50
C HIS A 66 15.81 -13.56 -13.95
N ILE A 67 15.42 -12.53 -13.19
CA ILE A 67 16.35 -11.61 -12.51
C ILE A 67 15.85 -11.44 -11.08
N TRP A 68 16.67 -11.85 -10.10
CA TRP A 68 16.44 -11.61 -8.66
C TRP A 68 15.00 -11.90 -8.21
N GLY A 69 14.50 -13.13 -8.50
CA GLY A 69 13.15 -13.56 -8.09
C GLY A 69 12.00 -12.95 -8.91
N GLN A 70 12.30 -12.14 -9.93
CA GLN A 70 11.33 -11.69 -10.92
C GLN A 70 11.47 -12.51 -12.20
N THR A 71 10.37 -13.16 -12.61
CA THR A 71 10.31 -13.92 -13.86
C THR A 71 9.45 -13.16 -14.87
N SER A 72 10.05 -12.85 -16.03
CA SER A 72 9.41 -12.14 -17.12
C SER A 72 9.52 -12.93 -18.42
N ILE A 73 8.44 -12.97 -19.19
CA ILE A 73 8.42 -13.46 -20.56
C ILE A 73 8.59 -12.25 -21.46
N ARG A 74 9.56 -12.31 -22.37
CA ARG A 74 9.79 -11.30 -23.39
C ARG A 74 9.52 -11.91 -24.74
N MET A 75 8.56 -11.33 -25.45
CA MET A 75 8.21 -11.67 -26.83
C MET A 75 8.67 -10.54 -27.76
N GLU A 76 9.31 -10.90 -28.86
CA GLU A 76 9.81 -9.96 -29.86
C GLU A 76 9.29 -10.38 -31.24
N ALA A 77 8.45 -9.53 -31.84
CA ALA A 77 7.87 -9.73 -33.16
C ALA A 77 8.28 -8.58 -34.10
N LYS A 78 8.78 -8.91 -35.29
CA LYS A 78 9.18 -7.90 -36.30
C LYS A 78 7.99 -7.52 -37.17
N GLY A 79 7.84 -6.23 -37.49
CA GLY A 79 6.84 -5.75 -38.46
C GLY A 79 6.30 -4.35 -38.17
N SER A 80 5.07 -4.09 -38.62
CA SER A 80 4.36 -2.81 -38.45
C SER A 80 4.20 -2.43 -36.98
N GLU A 81 4.07 -1.15 -36.71
CA GLU A 81 3.91 -0.64 -35.34
C GLU A 81 2.54 -1.00 -34.80
N TYR A 82 2.53 -1.78 -33.72
CA TYR A 82 1.29 -2.17 -33.07
C TYR A 82 1.52 -2.38 -31.58
N ASN A 83 0.66 -1.75 -30.76
CA ASN A 83 0.64 -1.96 -29.32
C ASN A 83 -0.51 -2.92 -28.95
N PRO A 84 -0.22 -4.19 -28.65
CA PRO A 84 -1.24 -5.18 -28.27
C PRO A 84 -1.86 -4.97 -26.88
N VAL A 85 -1.32 -4.06 -26.05
CA VAL A 85 -1.82 -3.80 -24.70
C VAL A 85 -3.07 -2.91 -24.79
N PRO A 86 -4.25 -3.34 -24.30
CA PRO A 86 -5.49 -2.58 -24.44
C PRO A 86 -5.41 -1.21 -23.77
N GLU A 87 -6.03 -0.17 -24.33
CA GLU A 87 -6.14 1.17 -23.72
C GLU A 87 -7.27 1.21 -22.68
N VAL A 88 -7.16 2.08 -21.66
CA VAL A 88 -8.26 2.31 -20.70
C VAL A 88 -9.19 3.33 -21.32
N THR A 89 -10.11 2.87 -22.16
CA THR A 89 -11.21 3.71 -22.63
C THR A 89 -12.49 3.12 -22.06
N GLU A 90 -13.22 3.91 -21.26
CA GLU A 90 -14.54 3.58 -20.73
C GLU A 90 -15.60 3.87 -21.79
N GLN A 91 -15.50 3.24 -22.96
CA GLN A 91 -16.54 3.33 -23.97
C GLN A 91 -17.19 1.96 -24.14
N GLU A 92 -18.51 1.98 -23.94
CA GLU A 92 -19.44 0.88 -24.00
C GLU A 92 -19.28 0.12 -25.34
N ALA A 93 -19.13 -1.19 -25.21
CA ALA A 93 -19.01 -2.11 -26.32
C ALA A 93 -20.41 -2.58 -26.73
N ASP A 94 -21.08 -1.80 -27.58
CA ASP A 94 -22.42 -2.12 -28.08
C ASP A 94 -22.42 -3.17 -29.21
N ASP A 95 -21.28 -3.78 -29.56
CA ASP A 95 -21.19 -4.78 -30.65
C ASP A 95 -19.91 -5.64 -30.61
N VAL A 96 -19.50 -6.14 -29.43
CA VAL A 96 -18.27 -6.96 -29.30
C VAL A 96 -18.61 -8.41 -28.96
N ASP A 97 -18.08 -9.33 -29.75
CA ASP A 97 -18.14 -10.79 -29.60
C ASP A 97 -17.85 -11.22 -28.14
N GLU A 98 -18.71 -12.07 -27.54
CA GLU A 98 -18.63 -12.43 -26.11
C GLU A 98 -17.23 -12.96 -25.73
N GLU A 99 -16.57 -13.68 -26.64
CA GLU A 99 -15.23 -14.23 -26.43
C GLU A 99 -14.14 -13.15 -26.35
N GLU A 100 -14.28 -12.06 -27.10
CA GLU A 100 -13.33 -10.93 -27.09
C GLU A 100 -13.47 -10.11 -25.79
N VAL A 101 -14.67 -10.08 -25.19
CA VAL A 101 -14.91 -9.47 -23.87
C VAL A 101 -14.14 -10.22 -22.76
N TYR A 102 -14.18 -11.55 -22.73
CA TYR A 102 -13.45 -12.33 -21.73
C TYR A 102 -11.93 -12.16 -21.86
N ARG A 103 -11.41 -12.18 -23.09
CA ARG A 103 -9.98 -11.98 -23.38
C ARG A 103 -9.53 -10.57 -22.96
N LEU A 104 -10.32 -9.55 -23.27
CA LEU A 104 -10.10 -8.17 -22.82
C LEU A 104 -10.14 -8.04 -21.29
N ALA A 105 -11.06 -8.72 -20.61
CA ALA A 105 -11.16 -8.69 -19.16
C ALA A 105 -9.91 -9.25 -18.47
N ILE A 106 -9.36 -10.37 -18.99
CA ILE A 106 -8.11 -10.97 -18.47
C ILE A 106 -6.93 -10.01 -18.64
N LEU A 107 -6.81 -9.36 -19.80
CA LEU A 107 -5.77 -8.38 -20.08
C LEU A 107 -5.92 -7.12 -19.23
N LYS A 108 -7.13 -6.60 -19.07
CA LYS A 108 -7.43 -5.41 -18.25
C LYS A 108 -7.08 -5.68 -16.78
N SER A 109 -7.44 -6.84 -16.26
CA SER A 109 -7.11 -7.29 -14.90
C SER A 109 -5.59 -7.45 -14.68
N ASN A 110 -4.84 -7.79 -15.72
CA ASN A 110 -3.39 -8.01 -15.65
C ASN A 110 -2.54 -6.91 -16.32
N ARG A 111 -3.12 -5.75 -16.65
CA ARG A 111 -2.45 -4.66 -17.41
C ARG A 111 -1.11 -4.26 -16.80
N GLN A 112 -1.02 -4.15 -15.47
CA GLN A 112 0.20 -3.75 -14.76
C GLN A 112 1.38 -4.73 -14.95
N LYS A 113 1.10 -5.96 -15.38
CA LYS A 113 2.09 -6.98 -15.71
C LYS A 113 2.55 -6.92 -17.17
N LEU A 114 1.86 -6.17 -18.03
CA LEU A 114 2.10 -6.09 -19.47
C LEU A 114 2.79 -4.76 -19.83
N SER A 115 3.73 -4.80 -20.75
CA SER A 115 4.37 -3.61 -21.31
C SER A 115 4.80 -3.90 -22.74
N CYS A 116 4.58 -2.97 -23.66
CA CYS A 116 5.08 -3.04 -25.03
C CYS A 116 6.01 -1.85 -25.30
N VAL A 117 7.16 -2.11 -25.93
CA VAL A 117 8.09 -1.07 -26.39
C VAL A 117 8.56 -1.43 -27.80
N ARG A 118 8.56 -0.45 -28.70
CA ARG A 118 9.12 -0.61 -30.05
C ARG A 118 10.62 -0.33 -30.02
N LYS A 119 11.43 -1.25 -30.57
CA LYS A 119 12.89 -1.07 -30.69
C LYS A 119 13.40 -1.78 -31.95
N ASN A 120 14.23 -1.11 -32.74
CA ASN A 120 14.87 -1.65 -33.94
C ASN A 120 13.88 -2.33 -34.93
N GLY A 121 12.70 -1.74 -35.15
CA GLY A 121 11.67 -2.30 -36.04
C GLY A 121 10.95 -3.55 -35.52
N ALA A 122 11.13 -3.89 -34.24
CA ALA A 122 10.43 -4.97 -33.56
C ALA A 122 9.55 -4.44 -32.42
N ASN A 123 8.37 -5.03 -32.27
CA ASN A 123 7.48 -4.84 -31.13
C ASN A 123 7.90 -5.80 -30.02
N ILE A 124 8.36 -5.26 -28.88
CA ILE A 124 8.82 -6.05 -27.75
C ILE A 124 7.77 -6.00 -26.65
N VAL A 125 7.10 -7.13 -26.44
CA VAL A 125 6.14 -7.32 -25.36
C VAL A 125 6.83 -7.98 -24.17
N THR A 126 6.68 -7.40 -22.99
CA THR A 126 7.16 -7.94 -21.71
C THR A 126 5.97 -8.27 -20.83
N ILE A 127 5.88 -9.53 -20.39
CA ILE A 127 4.87 -10.06 -19.49
C ILE A 127 5.56 -10.43 -18.17
N LYS A 128 5.20 -9.76 -17.09
CA LYS A 128 5.70 -10.06 -15.72
C LYS A 128 4.85 -11.19 -15.13
N VAL A 129 5.37 -12.41 -15.13
CA VAL A 129 4.66 -13.61 -14.66
C VAL A 129 4.67 -13.68 -13.14
N GLN A 130 5.84 -13.47 -12.56
CA GLN A 130 6.05 -13.38 -11.12
C GLN A 130 6.75 -12.06 -10.84
N GLY A 131 6.03 -11.15 -10.20
CA GLY A 131 6.65 -10.05 -9.50
C GLY A 131 7.20 -10.60 -8.19
N LEU A 132 8.39 -10.14 -7.78
CA LEU A 132 8.69 -10.15 -6.35
C LEU A 132 7.54 -9.38 -5.69
N ASP A 133 6.75 -10.07 -4.87
CA ASP A 133 5.61 -9.48 -4.18
C ASP A 133 6.13 -8.21 -3.48
N SER A 134 5.69 -7.03 -3.93
CA SER A 134 6.26 -5.73 -3.53
C SER A 134 6.32 -5.62 -2.00
N THR A 135 5.33 -6.22 -1.36
CA THR A 135 5.16 -6.35 0.09
C THR A 135 6.30 -7.14 0.75
N LYS A 136 6.72 -8.29 0.20
CA LYS A 136 7.81 -9.10 0.77
C LYS A 136 9.16 -8.40 0.63
N ARG A 137 9.40 -7.71 -0.49
CA ARG A 137 10.64 -6.94 -0.69
C ARG A 137 10.74 -5.76 0.27
N GLN A 138 9.64 -5.03 0.46
CA GLN A 138 9.57 -3.91 1.41
C GLN A 138 9.74 -4.40 2.85
N LEU A 139 9.11 -5.51 3.21
CA LEU A 139 9.24 -6.09 4.55
C LEU A 139 10.68 -6.52 4.86
N ILE A 140 11.34 -7.24 3.94
CA ILE A 140 12.75 -7.64 4.12
C ILE A 140 13.65 -6.40 4.23
N TYR A 141 13.42 -5.37 3.40
CA TYR A 141 14.21 -4.15 3.45
C TYR A 141 14.06 -3.43 4.79
N THR A 142 12.84 -3.23 5.27
CA THR A 142 12.59 -2.57 6.56
C THR A 142 13.18 -3.36 7.72
N VAL A 143 13.02 -4.69 7.73
CA VAL A 143 13.63 -5.55 8.76
C VAL A 143 15.16 -5.51 8.70
N SER A 144 15.76 -5.57 7.51
CA SER A 144 17.22 -5.49 7.37
C SER A 144 17.78 -4.17 7.86
N VAL A 145 17.07 -3.07 7.60
CA VAL A 145 17.47 -1.73 8.01
C VAL A 145 17.29 -1.53 9.51
N LEU A 146 16.23 -2.10 10.10
CA LEU A 146 16.05 -2.17 11.55
C LEU A 146 17.22 -2.89 12.23
N VAL A 147 17.57 -4.09 11.75
CA VAL A 147 18.68 -4.89 12.31
C VAL A 147 20.01 -4.16 12.15
N LEU A 148 20.25 -3.55 11.00
CA LEU A 148 21.46 -2.75 10.76
C LEU A 148 21.53 -1.54 11.71
N GLY A 149 20.40 -0.86 11.95
CA GLY A 149 20.29 0.23 12.92
C GLY A 149 20.60 -0.25 14.32
N SER A 150 20.10 -1.41 14.71
CA SER A 150 20.38 -2.00 16.02
C SER A 150 21.85 -2.32 16.23
N ILE A 151 22.50 -2.94 15.24
CA ILE A 151 23.93 -3.25 15.27
C ILE A 151 24.75 -1.94 15.37
N CYS A 152 24.36 -0.92 14.59
CA CYS A 152 25.03 0.38 14.61
C CYS A 152 24.89 1.07 15.98
N GLY A 153 23.70 1.06 16.58
CA GLY A 153 23.46 1.64 17.90
C GLY A 153 24.29 0.98 19.00
N LEU A 154 24.35 -0.36 19.00
CA LEU A 154 25.19 -1.10 19.94
C LEU A 154 26.68 -0.84 19.71
N ALA A 155 27.13 -0.73 18.45
CA ALA A 155 28.51 -0.35 18.16
C ALA A 155 28.81 1.06 18.67
N MET A 156 27.91 2.03 18.47
CA MET A 156 28.07 3.38 19.01
C MET A 156 28.19 3.37 20.54
N GLN A 157 27.39 2.54 21.22
CA GLN A 157 27.47 2.41 22.68
C GLN A 157 28.82 1.85 23.17
N LEU A 158 29.45 0.95 22.40
CA LEU A 158 30.72 0.32 22.78
C LEU A 158 31.94 1.20 22.48
N PHE A 159 31.87 2.03 21.42
CA PHE A 159 33.01 2.81 20.93
C PHE A 159 32.97 4.30 21.29
N LEU A 160 31.80 4.85 21.66
CA LEU A 160 31.63 6.26 22.02
C LEU A 160 31.22 6.43 23.48
N ASP A 161 31.63 7.55 24.06
CA ASP A 161 31.18 8.01 25.37
C ASP A 161 29.78 8.65 25.29
N ALA A 162 29.09 8.71 26.43
CA ALA A 162 27.71 9.21 26.51
C ALA A 162 27.55 10.64 25.97
N ALA A 163 28.57 11.51 26.11
CA ALA A 163 28.51 12.87 25.59
C ALA A 163 28.57 12.90 24.06
N SER A 164 29.43 12.07 23.45
CA SER A 164 29.49 11.95 21.99
C SER A 164 28.22 11.32 21.40
N ILE A 165 27.62 10.35 22.09
CA ILE A 165 26.33 9.76 21.69
C ILE A 165 25.23 10.82 21.70
N ALA A 166 25.14 11.62 22.75
CA ALA A 166 24.19 12.73 22.83
C ALA A 166 24.42 13.76 21.71
N ALA A 167 25.67 14.13 21.44
CA ALA A 167 26.00 15.07 20.37
C ALA A 167 25.60 14.57 18.98
N VAL A 168 25.79 13.28 18.69
CA VAL A 168 25.34 12.67 17.43
C VAL A 168 23.81 12.62 17.34
N ASN A 169 23.15 12.31 18.46
CA ASN A 169 21.70 12.25 18.51
C ASN A 169 21.07 13.63 18.25
N ASP A 170 21.53 14.65 18.96
CA ASP A 170 20.98 16.01 18.87
C ASP A 170 21.41 16.71 17.57
N GLY A 171 22.62 16.46 17.09
CA GLY A 171 23.17 17.12 15.91
C GLY A 171 22.70 16.54 14.57
N ILE A 172 22.42 15.23 14.51
CA ILE A 172 22.15 14.53 13.24
C ILE A 172 20.83 13.77 13.27
N ILE A 173 20.62 12.94 14.29
CA ILE A 173 19.49 12.01 14.30
C ILE A 173 18.16 12.73 14.56
N ALA A 174 18.10 13.57 15.59
CA ALA A 174 16.90 14.30 15.97
C ALA A 174 16.43 15.27 14.88
N PRO A 175 17.28 16.07 14.21
CA PRO A 175 16.86 16.93 13.10
C PRO A 175 16.27 16.15 11.93
N VAL A 176 16.88 15.03 11.53
CA VAL A 176 16.37 14.19 10.42
C VAL A 176 15.02 13.57 10.79
N ARG A 177 14.89 13.06 12.03
CA ARG A 177 13.62 12.52 12.55
C ARG A 177 12.54 13.59 12.59
N ASN A 178 12.83 14.77 13.15
CA ASN A 178 11.87 15.85 13.29
C ASN A 178 11.45 16.41 11.91
N LEU A 179 12.38 16.54 10.97
CA LEU A 179 12.07 16.95 9.60
C LEU A 179 11.09 15.96 8.94
N PHE A 180 11.30 14.65 9.14
CA PHE A 180 10.40 13.63 8.63
C PHE A 180 9.02 13.68 9.28
N LEU A 181 8.95 13.81 10.61
CA LEU A 181 7.68 13.91 11.34
C LEU A 181 6.91 15.17 10.92
N ASN A 182 7.59 16.31 10.78
CA ASN A 182 6.98 17.55 10.28
C ASN A 182 6.44 17.39 8.86
N ALA A 183 7.18 16.69 7.97
CA ALA A 183 6.70 16.38 6.63
C ALA A 183 5.46 15.46 6.64
N LEU A 184 5.38 14.50 7.57
CA LEU A 184 4.17 13.70 7.76
C LEU A 184 3.01 14.54 8.29
N HIS A 185 3.21 15.35 9.33
CA HIS A 185 2.19 16.22 9.92
C HIS A 185 1.62 17.19 8.88
N MET A 186 2.47 17.81 8.05
CA MET A 186 2.06 18.66 6.93
C MET A 186 1.08 17.97 5.98
N MET A 187 1.23 16.66 5.77
CA MET A 187 0.37 15.89 4.87
C MET A 187 -0.94 15.45 5.53
N MET A 188 -1.02 15.38 6.86
CA MET A 188 -2.20 14.84 7.55
C MET A 188 -3.48 15.60 7.22
N ALA A 189 -3.45 16.93 7.29
CA ALA A 189 -4.63 17.76 7.00
C ALA A 189 -5.06 17.69 5.52
N PRO A 190 -4.20 17.90 4.51
CA PRO A 190 -4.58 17.79 3.11
C PRO A 190 -5.05 16.38 2.72
N VAL A 191 -4.35 15.33 3.17
CA VAL A 191 -4.73 13.93 2.89
C VAL A 191 -6.13 13.67 3.43
N THR A 192 -6.39 14.02 4.68
CA THR A 192 -7.68 13.78 5.34
C THR A 192 -8.80 14.57 4.65
N PHE A 193 -8.56 15.85 4.34
CA PHE A 193 -9.56 16.72 3.71
C PHE A 193 -10.00 16.18 2.35
N PHE A 194 -9.07 15.95 1.43
CA PHE A 194 -9.41 15.48 0.07
C PHE A 194 -9.90 14.03 0.07
N ALA A 195 -9.39 13.15 0.95
CA ALA A 195 -9.86 11.78 1.06
C ALA A 195 -11.34 11.72 1.47
N ILE A 196 -11.74 12.54 2.45
CA ILE A 196 -13.12 12.56 2.93
C ILE A 196 -14.04 13.18 1.89
N ILE A 197 -13.66 14.29 1.24
CA ILE A 197 -14.50 14.87 0.18
C ILE A 197 -14.70 13.85 -0.94
N ALA A 198 -13.62 13.24 -1.47
CA ALA A 198 -13.70 12.21 -2.50
C ALA A 198 -14.54 11.00 -2.05
N GLY A 199 -14.42 10.58 -0.79
CA GLY A 199 -15.20 9.48 -0.22
C GLY A 199 -16.69 9.81 -0.11
N VAL A 200 -17.02 11.01 0.33
CA VAL A 200 -18.41 11.48 0.47
C VAL A 200 -19.04 11.70 -0.91
N THR A 201 -18.31 12.28 -1.87
CA THR A 201 -18.84 12.55 -3.22
C THR A 201 -19.11 11.29 -4.03
N ASN A 202 -18.48 10.16 -3.67
CA ASN A 202 -18.77 8.85 -4.26
C ASN A 202 -20.02 8.17 -3.68
N ILE A 203 -20.65 8.74 -2.64
CA ILE A 203 -21.88 8.24 -2.05
C ILE A 203 -23.02 9.21 -2.38
N SER A 204 -23.98 8.76 -3.19
CA SER A 204 -25.06 9.59 -3.72
C SER A 204 -26.13 9.98 -2.70
N ASP A 205 -26.25 9.28 -1.55
CA ASP A 205 -27.26 9.56 -0.53
C ASP A 205 -26.64 10.06 0.79
N ALA A 206 -26.88 11.34 1.10
CA ALA A 206 -26.43 11.98 2.34
C ALA A 206 -27.08 11.37 3.61
N ALA A 207 -28.31 10.88 3.53
CA ALA A 207 -28.99 10.24 4.66
C ALA A 207 -28.36 8.87 4.99
N LEU A 208 -27.86 8.16 3.97
CA LEU A 208 -27.06 6.95 4.19
C LEU A 208 -25.74 7.27 4.89
N ILE A 209 -25.05 8.34 4.49
CA ILE A 209 -23.79 8.77 5.13
C ILE A 209 -23.99 8.99 6.63
N GLY A 210 -25.06 9.71 7.04
CA GLY A 210 -25.36 9.94 8.45
C GLY A 210 -25.68 8.66 9.23
N LYS A 211 -26.48 7.76 8.65
CA LYS A 211 -26.83 6.47 9.28
C LYS A 211 -25.62 5.54 9.42
N LEU A 212 -24.80 5.44 8.38
CA LEU A 212 -23.56 4.65 8.43
C LEU A 212 -22.56 5.28 9.42
N GLY A 213 -22.37 6.60 9.36
CA GLY A 213 -21.46 7.33 10.25
C GLY A 213 -21.83 7.15 11.73
N GLY A 214 -23.10 7.32 12.10
CA GLY A 214 -23.55 7.12 13.47
C GLY A 214 -23.34 5.68 13.97
N LYS A 215 -23.68 4.69 13.13
CA LYS A 215 -23.41 3.28 13.46
C LYS A 215 -21.91 2.99 13.59
N MET A 216 -21.10 3.56 12.70
CA MET A 216 -19.64 3.42 12.74
C MET A 216 -19.05 4.01 14.01
N VAL A 217 -19.48 5.20 14.45
CA VAL A 217 -19.01 5.83 15.69
C VAL A 217 -19.31 4.96 16.91
N ILE A 218 -20.54 4.47 17.03
CA ILE A 218 -20.93 3.62 18.18
C ILE A 218 -20.08 2.33 18.19
N VAL A 219 -19.97 1.67 17.03
CA VAL A 219 -19.18 0.43 16.92
C VAL A 219 -17.69 0.70 17.13
N SER A 220 -17.15 1.81 16.62
CA SER A 220 -15.73 2.15 16.75
C SER A 220 -15.37 2.49 18.19
N LEU A 221 -16.20 3.26 18.89
CA LEU A 221 -15.99 3.57 20.31
C LEU A 221 -16.01 2.30 21.16
N PHE A 222 -17.00 1.43 20.94
CA PHE A 222 -17.07 0.16 21.65
C PHE A 222 -15.83 -0.73 21.39
N MET A 223 -15.42 -0.84 20.13
CA MET A 223 -14.21 -1.59 19.75
C MET A 223 -12.94 -0.97 20.35
N GLN A 224 -12.81 0.35 20.34
CA GLN A 224 -11.66 1.05 20.91
C GLN A 224 -11.55 0.81 22.42
N VAL A 225 -12.66 0.86 23.15
CA VAL A 225 -12.69 0.53 24.59
C VAL A 225 -12.26 -0.92 24.81
N LEU A 226 -12.79 -1.86 24.04
CA LEU A 226 -12.43 -3.28 24.16
C LEU A 226 -10.94 -3.54 23.86
N ILE A 227 -10.41 -2.93 22.79
CA ILE A 227 -8.99 -3.01 22.43
C ILE A 227 -8.12 -2.37 23.52
N ALA A 228 -8.53 -1.23 24.08
CA ALA A 228 -7.80 -0.56 25.15
C ALA A 228 -7.76 -1.40 26.43
N LEU A 229 -8.89 -2.00 26.83
CA LEU A 229 -8.96 -2.90 27.99
C LEU A 229 -8.09 -4.14 27.78
N LEU A 230 -8.11 -4.72 26.58
CA LEU A 230 -7.28 -5.87 26.24
C LEU A 230 -5.79 -5.50 26.23
N GLY A 231 -5.43 -4.36 25.65
CA GLY A 231 -4.06 -3.84 25.65
C GLY A 231 -3.55 -3.58 27.06
N LEU A 232 -4.38 -3.00 27.93
CA LEU A 232 -4.05 -2.75 29.33
C LEU A 232 -3.92 -4.05 30.12
N GLY A 233 -4.81 -5.02 29.90
CA GLY A 233 -4.75 -6.34 30.52
C GLY A 233 -3.51 -7.15 30.11
N LEU A 234 -3.22 -7.22 28.80
CA LEU A 234 -2.01 -7.87 28.30
C LEU A 234 -0.75 -7.15 28.75
N GLY A 235 -0.77 -5.82 28.78
CA GLY A 235 0.30 -5.00 29.34
C GLY A 235 0.57 -5.36 30.79
N LEU A 236 -0.45 -5.44 31.64
CA LEU A 236 -0.26 -5.77 33.06
C LEU A 236 0.26 -7.19 33.30
N VAL A 237 -0.11 -8.15 32.46
CA VAL A 237 0.27 -9.57 32.61
C VAL A 237 1.65 -9.88 32.02
N LEU A 238 1.96 -9.33 30.85
CA LEU A 238 3.19 -9.65 30.11
C LEU A 238 4.34 -8.70 30.45
N PHE A 239 4.04 -7.52 30.97
CA PHE A 239 5.06 -6.54 31.30
C PHE A 239 5.61 -6.77 32.71
N THR A 240 6.70 -7.53 32.77
CA THR A 240 7.53 -7.73 33.98
C THR A 240 8.86 -6.95 33.92
N GLY A 241 9.05 -6.11 32.90
CA GLY A 241 10.29 -5.37 32.65
C GLY A 241 10.41 -4.06 33.45
N ASP A 242 11.63 -3.52 33.51
CA ASP A 242 11.90 -2.24 34.15
C ASP A 242 11.32 -1.08 33.31
N LEU A 243 10.45 -0.27 33.93
CA LEU A 243 9.74 0.85 33.28
C LEU A 243 10.70 1.99 32.90
N THR A 244 11.89 2.03 33.48
CA THR A 244 12.90 3.08 33.23
C THR A 244 13.35 3.12 31.77
N TYR A 245 13.52 1.97 31.12
CA TYR A 245 13.89 1.89 29.70
C TYR A 245 12.78 2.37 28.76
N ILE A 246 11.52 2.17 29.14
CA ILE A 246 10.36 2.68 28.40
C ILE A 246 10.23 4.18 28.57
N GLN A 247 10.42 4.69 29.79
CA GLN A 247 10.39 6.12 30.05
C GLN A 247 11.49 6.87 29.31
N ALA A 248 12.69 6.29 29.17
CA ALA A 248 13.75 6.86 28.35
C ALA A 248 13.37 6.93 26.85
N GLY A 249 12.69 5.90 26.34
CA GLY A 249 12.14 5.90 24.98
C GLY A 249 11.05 6.97 24.76
N ILE A 250 10.16 7.14 25.75
CA ILE A 250 9.04 8.11 25.70
C ILE A 250 9.51 9.55 25.96
N ALA A 251 10.50 9.77 26.83
CA ALA A 251 11.05 11.09 27.12
C ALA A 251 11.66 11.74 25.88
N SER A 252 12.16 10.94 24.93
CA SER A 252 12.67 11.41 23.64
C SER A 252 11.61 12.01 22.70
N THR A 253 10.32 11.85 23.03
CA THR A 253 9.16 12.37 22.28
C THR A 253 8.46 13.59 22.90
N GLY A 254 8.93 14.11 24.05
CA GLY A 254 8.63 15.48 24.49
C GLY A 254 7.17 15.88 24.77
N GLU A 255 6.20 14.98 24.76
CA GLU A 255 4.79 15.33 24.94
C GLU A 255 4.18 14.69 26.20
N THR A 256 4.35 15.38 27.34
CA THR A 256 3.45 15.20 28.48
C THR A 256 2.23 16.10 28.28
N VAL A 257 1.23 15.63 27.52
CA VAL A 257 -0.03 16.35 27.35
C VAL A 257 -1.04 15.88 28.40
N THR A 258 -0.93 16.41 29.61
CA THR A 258 -2.04 16.40 30.58
C THR A 258 -2.99 17.56 30.28
N LYS A 259 -3.69 17.48 29.14
CA LYS A 259 -4.76 18.42 28.83
C LYS A 259 -6.08 17.81 29.33
N ASN A 260 -6.64 18.37 30.40
CA ASN A 260 -8.02 18.12 30.80
C ASN A 260 -8.94 18.69 29.71
N VAL A 261 -9.26 17.88 28.70
CA VAL A 261 -10.20 18.26 27.64
C VAL A 261 -11.61 17.92 28.12
N SER A 262 -12.44 18.94 28.31
CA SER A 262 -13.87 18.76 28.52
C SER A 262 -14.51 18.21 27.24
N LEU A 263 -15.36 17.18 27.37
CA LEU A 263 -16.11 16.62 26.23
C LEU A 263 -16.99 17.67 25.55
N VAL A 264 -17.50 18.64 26.33
CA VAL A 264 -18.33 19.74 25.82
C VAL A 264 -17.49 20.70 24.98
N ASP A 265 -16.27 21.02 25.43
CA ASP A 265 -15.37 21.89 24.69
C ASP A 265 -14.93 21.23 23.37
N MET A 266 -14.70 19.91 23.39
CA MET A 266 -14.40 19.14 22.17
C MET A 266 -15.56 19.19 21.16
N LEU A 267 -16.81 19.15 21.61
CA LEU A 267 -17.98 19.21 20.73
C LEU A 267 -18.15 20.60 20.09
N PHE A 268 -17.91 21.66 20.85
CA PHE A 268 -17.92 23.02 20.31
C PHE A 268 -16.74 23.27 19.36
N ASP A 269 -15.59 22.65 19.61
CA ASP A 269 -14.38 22.81 18.81
C ASP A 269 -14.41 22.02 17.50
N ILE A 270 -15.45 21.20 17.23
CA ILE A 270 -15.63 20.51 15.93
C ILE A 270 -15.86 21.52 14.81
N VAL A 271 -16.65 22.57 15.07
CA VAL A 271 -16.98 23.58 14.06
C VAL A 271 -15.94 24.69 14.15
N PRO A 272 -15.08 24.85 13.13
CA PRO A 272 -14.03 25.86 13.19
C PRO A 272 -14.59 27.26 13.04
N LYS A 273 -13.97 28.23 13.70
CA LYS A 273 -14.33 29.65 13.60
C LYS A 273 -13.99 30.24 12.23
N ASN A 274 -12.99 29.69 11.55
CA ASN A 274 -12.52 30.13 10.23
C ASN A 274 -12.25 28.92 9.32
N LEU A 275 -12.34 29.11 8.01
CA LEU A 275 -12.10 28.04 7.02
C LEU A 275 -10.63 27.59 6.93
N VAL A 276 -9.69 28.47 7.28
CA VAL A 276 -8.25 28.24 7.05
C VAL A 276 -7.53 27.72 8.31
N ASP A 277 -8.00 28.12 9.49
CA ASP A 277 -7.37 27.76 10.76
C ASP A 277 -7.24 26.23 10.99
N PRO A 278 -8.20 25.38 10.58
CA PRO A 278 -8.06 23.93 10.69
C PRO A 278 -6.85 23.36 9.96
N PHE A 279 -6.38 24.03 8.91
CA PHE A 279 -5.23 23.62 8.12
C PHE A 279 -3.90 24.15 8.67
N LYS A 280 -3.96 25.15 9.56
CA LYS A 280 -2.79 25.72 10.25
C LYS A 280 -2.56 25.05 11.61
N GLY A 281 -3.64 24.65 12.27
CA GLY A 281 -3.60 23.94 13.53
C GLY A 281 -3.49 22.42 13.36
N GLU A 282 -3.27 21.74 14.47
CA GLU A 282 -3.24 20.27 14.54
C GLU A 282 -4.63 19.67 14.83
N ASN A 283 -5.71 20.45 14.65
CA ASN A 283 -7.07 19.98 14.92
C ASN A 283 -7.65 19.23 13.71
N ILE A 284 -7.34 17.94 13.62
CA ILE A 284 -7.81 17.04 12.56
C ILE A 284 -9.34 16.96 12.53
N LEU A 285 -10.01 17.06 13.69
CA LEU A 285 -11.47 16.93 13.78
C LEU A 285 -12.19 18.07 13.04
N GLN A 286 -11.66 19.30 13.12
CA GLN A 286 -12.18 20.44 12.36
C GLN A 286 -12.00 20.25 10.85
N VAL A 287 -10.85 19.72 10.41
CA VAL A 287 -10.59 19.42 9.00
C VAL A 287 -11.58 18.37 8.49
N MET A 288 -11.86 17.34 9.28
CA MET A 288 -12.84 16.30 8.95
C MET A 288 -14.25 16.87 8.82
N PHE A 289 -14.68 17.72 9.77
CA PHE A 289 -15.99 18.37 9.72
C PHE A 289 -16.16 19.19 8.43
N LEU A 290 -15.16 20.01 8.10
CA LEU A 290 -15.15 20.82 6.90
C LEU A 290 -15.22 19.95 5.64
N ALA A 291 -14.43 18.87 5.59
CA ALA A 291 -14.42 17.95 4.46
C ALA A 291 -15.78 17.29 4.22
N VAL A 292 -16.44 16.82 5.29
CA VAL A 292 -17.79 16.23 5.20
C VAL A 292 -18.80 17.28 4.73
N PHE A 293 -18.76 18.50 5.28
CA PHE A 293 -19.64 19.59 4.88
C PHE A 293 -19.51 19.91 3.38
N PHE A 294 -18.27 20.09 2.90
CA PHE A 294 -18.00 20.36 1.49
C PHE A 294 -18.45 19.20 0.58
N GLY A 295 -18.16 17.95 0.97
CA GLY A 295 -18.58 16.77 0.21
C GLY A 295 -20.11 16.67 0.07
N ILE A 296 -20.86 16.93 1.14
CA ILE A 296 -22.34 16.91 1.11
C ILE A 296 -22.88 17.99 0.18
N ILE A 297 -22.34 19.22 0.23
CA ILE A 297 -22.79 20.32 -0.62
C ILE A 297 -22.50 20.04 -2.10
N ILE A 298 -21.34 19.47 -2.42
CA ILE A 298 -20.98 19.06 -3.79
C ILE A 298 -21.95 18.01 -4.32
N ASN A 299 -22.32 17.01 -3.51
CA ASN A 299 -23.32 16.01 -3.90
C ASN A 299 -24.71 16.61 -4.17
N GLN A 300 -25.13 17.58 -3.36
CA GLN A 300 -26.43 18.25 -3.55
C GLN A 300 -26.48 19.07 -4.85
N MET A 301 -25.33 19.51 -5.38
CA MET A 301 -25.26 20.22 -6.66
C MET A 301 -25.44 19.30 -7.88
N GLY A 302 -25.41 17.98 -7.70
CA GLY A 302 -25.67 16.99 -8.75
C GLY A 302 -24.71 17.09 -9.94
N GLU A 303 -25.24 16.90 -11.16
CA GLU A 303 -24.43 16.87 -12.39
C GLU A 303 -23.62 18.14 -12.66
N LYS A 304 -24.09 19.30 -12.16
CA LYS A 304 -23.38 20.58 -12.33
C LYS A 304 -22.02 20.60 -11.63
N ALA A 305 -21.81 19.75 -10.62
CA ALA A 305 -20.58 19.66 -9.87
C ALA A 305 -19.63 18.54 -10.35
N LYS A 306 -19.95 17.85 -11.46
CA LYS A 306 -19.12 16.74 -11.98
C LYS A 306 -17.65 17.13 -12.17
N GLY A 307 -17.38 18.31 -12.75
CA GLY A 307 -16.02 18.81 -12.91
C GLY A 307 -15.29 19.09 -11.59
N ALA A 308 -16.02 19.46 -10.53
CA ALA A 308 -15.44 19.64 -9.19
C ALA A 308 -15.05 18.29 -8.57
N VAL A 309 -15.91 17.27 -8.71
CA VAL A 309 -15.65 15.91 -8.24
C VAL A 309 -14.39 15.35 -8.93
N ASP A 310 -14.30 15.45 -10.25
CA ASP A 310 -13.13 14.97 -11.02
C ASP A 310 -11.83 15.68 -10.58
N THR A 311 -11.93 16.99 -10.30
CA THR A 311 -10.80 17.78 -9.81
C THR A 311 -10.35 17.35 -8.41
N ILE A 312 -11.29 17.11 -7.50
CA ILE A 312 -11.00 16.63 -6.15
C ILE A 312 -10.36 15.25 -6.19
N ASP A 313 -10.85 14.35 -7.02
CA ASP A 313 -10.30 13.02 -7.21
C ASP A 313 -8.86 13.07 -7.74
N PHE A 314 -8.59 13.96 -8.69
CA PHE A 314 -7.23 14.20 -9.18
C PHE A 314 -6.32 14.73 -8.07
N ILE A 315 -6.76 15.74 -7.30
CA ILE A 315 -5.98 16.30 -6.19
C ILE A 315 -5.73 15.24 -5.12
N PHE A 316 -6.73 14.43 -4.76
CA PHE A 316 -6.56 13.35 -3.81
C PHE A 316 -5.49 12.34 -4.27
N ARG A 317 -5.53 11.93 -5.54
CA ARG A 317 -4.49 11.05 -6.13
C ARG A 317 -3.11 11.70 -6.09
N PHE A 318 -3.01 13.00 -6.36
CA PHE A 318 -1.77 13.76 -6.28
C PHE A 318 -1.22 13.79 -4.85
N VAL A 319 -2.07 14.12 -3.87
CA VAL A 319 -1.71 14.17 -2.44
C VAL A 319 -1.24 12.80 -1.94
N ILE A 320 -1.90 11.72 -2.36
CA ILE A 320 -1.45 10.34 -2.10
C ILE A 320 -0.10 10.04 -2.75
N ALA A 321 0.17 10.56 -3.96
CA ALA A 321 1.48 10.37 -4.61
C ALA A 321 2.61 11.10 -3.86
N VAL A 322 2.35 12.31 -3.36
CA VAL A 322 3.30 13.05 -2.50
C VAL A 322 3.53 12.30 -1.18
N LEU A 323 2.48 11.79 -0.55
CA LEU A 323 2.60 10.98 0.66
C LEU A 323 3.46 9.73 0.43
N LYS A 324 3.28 9.05 -0.70
CA LYS A 324 4.12 7.89 -1.09
C LYS A 324 5.60 8.26 -1.25
N PHE A 325 5.89 9.47 -1.73
CA PHE A 325 7.27 9.96 -1.83
C PHE A 325 7.89 10.16 -0.44
N ILE A 326 7.17 10.78 0.49
CA ILE A 326 7.64 11.00 1.88
C ILE A 326 7.85 9.66 2.59
N VAL A 327 6.90 8.73 2.46
CA VAL A 327 6.96 7.37 3.03
C VAL A 327 8.20 6.59 2.58
N LYS A 328 8.78 6.90 1.41
CA LYS A 328 10.01 6.28 0.93
C LYS A 328 11.21 6.55 1.85
N ALA A 329 11.18 7.62 2.65
CA ALA A 329 12.20 7.96 3.63
C ALA A 329 12.10 7.16 4.95
N ILE A 330 11.00 6.43 5.20
CA ILE A 330 10.78 5.68 6.44
C ILE A 330 11.96 4.77 6.83
N PRO A 331 12.55 3.96 5.91
CA PRO A 331 13.63 3.06 6.32
C PRO A 331 14.83 3.80 6.91
N LEU A 332 15.18 4.97 6.36
CA LEU A 332 16.26 5.80 6.88
C LEU A 332 15.94 6.30 8.29
N VAL A 333 14.71 6.75 8.53
CA VAL A 333 14.29 7.26 9.84
C VAL A 333 14.23 6.14 10.87
N VAL A 334 13.74 4.95 10.48
CA VAL A 334 13.74 3.75 11.33
C VAL A 334 15.16 3.35 11.70
N PHE A 335 16.10 3.37 10.75
CA PHE A 335 17.51 3.11 11.01
C PHE A 335 18.08 4.04 12.09
N LEU A 336 17.95 5.34 11.87
CA LEU A 336 18.48 6.36 12.77
C LEU A 336 17.82 6.30 14.14
N SER A 337 16.51 6.06 14.19
CA SER A 337 15.76 5.97 15.45
C SER A 337 16.16 4.73 16.25
N MET A 338 16.33 3.58 15.58
CA MET A 338 16.76 2.34 16.24
C MET A 338 18.23 2.44 16.71
N ALA A 339 19.10 3.07 15.91
CA ALA A 339 20.49 3.31 16.29
C ALA A 339 20.59 4.24 17.51
N SER A 340 19.84 5.34 17.53
CA SER A 340 19.80 6.28 18.67
C SER A 340 19.27 5.62 19.96
N LEU A 341 18.20 4.84 19.84
CA LEU A 341 17.63 4.11 20.97
C LEU A 341 18.67 3.18 21.59
N LEU A 342 19.24 2.26 20.80
CA LEU A 342 20.21 1.29 21.32
C LEU A 342 21.55 1.90 21.72
N ALA A 343 21.96 3.02 21.13
CA ALA A 343 23.14 3.75 21.59
C ALA A 343 22.93 4.33 23.00
N SER A 344 21.71 4.74 23.34
CA SER A 344 21.39 5.39 24.61
C SER A 344 21.02 4.39 25.72
N THR A 345 20.30 3.32 25.38
CA THR A 345 19.72 2.38 26.37
C THR A 345 20.34 0.98 26.33
N GLY A 346 21.13 0.65 25.32
CA GLY A 346 21.84 -0.62 25.18
C GLY A 346 20.99 -1.87 25.02
N MET A 347 21.64 -3.04 25.04
CA MET A 347 21.01 -4.33 24.72
C MET A 347 19.87 -4.71 25.69
N GLU A 348 19.92 -4.26 26.94
CA GLU A 348 18.87 -4.54 27.93
C GLU A 348 17.51 -3.99 27.49
N SER A 349 17.50 -2.83 26.83
CA SER A 349 16.27 -2.26 26.28
C SER A 349 15.64 -3.16 25.20
N LEU A 350 16.44 -3.87 24.39
CA LEU A 350 15.92 -4.77 23.36
C LEU A 350 15.12 -5.92 23.98
N ILE A 351 15.55 -6.43 25.14
CA ILE A 351 14.84 -7.46 25.90
C ILE A 351 13.52 -6.89 26.44
N ALA A 352 13.54 -5.69 27.02
CA ALA A 352 12.33 -5.02 27.52
C ALA A 352 11.30 -4.77 26.39
N PHE A 353 11.74 -4.26 25.24
CA PHE A 353 10.89 -4.05 24.08
C PHE A 353 10.43 -5.35 23.41
N SER A 354 11.20 -6.44 23.51
CA SER A 354 10.80 -7.74 22.95
C SER A 354 9.57 -8.33 23.65
N SER A 355 9.45 -8.14 24.98
CA SER A 355 8.25 -8.56 25.72
C SER A 355 7.03 -7.76 25.28
N LEU A 356 7.17 -6.43 25.13
CA LEU A 356 6.12 -5.57 24.59
C LEU A 356 5.71 -5.98 23.18
N PHE A 357 6.68 -6.26 22.31
CA PHE A 357 6.41 -6.68 20.94
C PHE A 357 5.68 -8.05 20.91
N GLY A 358 6.08 -8.98 21.77
CA GLY A 358 5.38 -10.26 21.94
C GLY A 358 3.92 -10.06 22.39
N GLY A 359 3.70 -9.18 23.37
CA GLY A 359 2.36 -8.81 23.83
C GLY A 359 1.53 -8.10 22.76
N LEU A 360 2.14 -7.23 21.95
CA LEU A 360 1.49 -6.58 20.82
C LEU A 360 1.06 -7.61 19.76
N VAL A 361 1.96 -8.53 19.37
CA VAL A 361 1.65 -9.57 18.38
C VAL A 361 0.51 -10.47 18.89
N LEU A 362 0.57 -10.89 20.15
CA LEU A 362 -0.47 -11.69 20.78
C LEU A 362 -1.80 -10.93 20.86
N GLY A 363 -1.78 -9.64 21.22
CA GLY A 363 -2.96 -8.78 21.23
C GLY A 363 -3.57 -8.62 19.84
N VAL A 364 -2.77 -8.39 18.81
CA VAL A 364 -3.22 -8.32 17.41
C VAL A 364 -3.86 -9.64 16.97
N LEU A 365 -3.26 -10.78 17.33
CA LEU A 365 -3.83 -12.09 17.03
C LEU A 365 -5.20 -12.29 17.70
N ILE A 366 -5.35 -11.89 18.97
CA ILE A 366 -6.63 -11.98 19.68
C ILE A 366 -7.67 -11.06 19.03
N VAL A 367 -7.31 -9.82 18.71
CA VAL A 367 -8.24 -8.91 18.02
C VAL A 367 -8.66 -9.48 16.66
N TRP A 368 -7.72 -10.06 15.91
CA TRP A 368 -8.01 -10.72 14.64
C TRP A 368 -8.96 -11.90 14.79
N THR A 369 -8.78 -12.75 15.79
CA THR A 369 -9.70 -13.88 16.02
C THR A 369 -11.07 -13.40 16.45
N VAL A 370 -11.17 -12.40 17.32
CA VAL A 370 -12.46 -11.78 17.72
C VAL A 370 -13.16 -11.15 16.50
N CYS A 371 -12.44 -10.42 15.66
CA CYS A 371 -12.99 -9.86 14.42
C CYS A 371 -13.41 -10.94 13.43
N ALA A 372 -12.63 -12.02 13.29
CA ALA A 372 -12.96 -13.13 12.40
C ALA A 372 -14.22 -13.88 12.88
N VAL A 373 -14.34 -14.15 14.18
CA VAL A 373 -15.50 -14.82 14.79
C VAL A 373 -16.76 -13.96 14.67
N THR A 374 -16.67 -12.66 14.98
CA THR A 374 -17.81 -11.73 14.83
C THR A 374 -18.24 -11.59 13.38
N SER A 375 -17.30 -11.54 12.43
CA SER A 375 -17.60 -11.50 10.99
C SER A 375 -18.25 -12.81 10.50
N CYS A 376 -17.78 -13.96 10.99
CA CYS A 376 -18.34 -15.27 10.65
C CYS A 376 -19.75 -15.42 11.22
N SER A 377 -19.97 -15.02 12.48
CA SER A 377 -21.29 -15.03 13.13
C SER A 377 -22.30 -14.11 12.42
N LEU A 378 -21.87 -12.94 11.95
CA LEU A 378 -22.71 -12.03 11.15
C LEU A 378 -23.00 -12.58 9.75
N ALA A 379 -22.07 -13.33 9.15
CA ALA A 379 -22.26 -13.98 7.85
C ALA A 379 -23.25 -15.15 7.94
N ASP A 380 -23.22 -15.91 9.03
CA ASP A 380 -24.18 -16.98 9.29
C ASP A 380 -25.58 -16.43 9.57
N CYS A 381 -25.70 -15.29 10.28
CA CYS A 381 -26.99 -14.61 10.47
C CYS A 381 -27.62 -14.09 9.16
N ARG A 382 -26.84 -13.78 8.12
CA ARG A 382 -27.37 -13.36 6.80
C ARG A 382 -27.81 -14.52 5.92
N ARG A 383 -27.54 -15.77 6.31
CA ARG A 383 -27.93 -16.99 5.58
C ARG A 383 -29.21 -17.65 6.11
N CYS A 384 -29.84 -17.13 7.17
CA CYS A 384 -31.20 -17.55 7.53
C CYS A 384 -32.22 -16.84 6.62
N PRO A 385 -32.96 -17.57 5.77
CA PRO A 385 -34.11 -16.98 5.10
C PRO A 385 -35.20 -16.63 6.12
N PRO A 386 -36.08 -15.66 5.82
CA PRO A 386 -37.23 -15.30 6.67
C PRO A 386 -38.23 -16.44 6.84
#